data_AF-A0A6L9ITT9-F1
#
_entry.id   AF-A0A6L9ITT9-F1
#
_cell.length_a   1.000
_cell.length_b   1.000
_cell.length_c   1.000
_cell.angle_alpha   90.00
_cell.angle_beta   90.00
_cell.angle_gamma   90.00
#
_symmetry.space_group_name_H-M   'P 1'
#
loop_
_entity.id
_entity.type
_entity.pdbx_description
1 polymer ?
#
loop_
_entity_poly.entity_id
_entity_poly.type
_entity_poly.pdbx_seq_one_letter_code
_entity_poly.pdbx_strand_id
1 'polypeptide(L)'
;MFDRINRSMALSRLFERLTARLAKQRGLLPMIGVILVAVSFVIQLVNVSNPSQVLDLLWTITHHLGLLIALIGLLLIEPLGR
;
A
#
# COMPACT_ATOMS: atom_id res chain seq x y z
N MET A 1 -0.80 24.67 15.24
CA MET A 1 0.02 23.52 15.71
C MET A 1 0.49 22.58 14.58
N PHE A 2 0.31 22.93 13.29
CA PHE A 2 0.73 22.09 12.15
C PHE A 2 1.98 22.59 11.40
N ASP A 3 2.55 23.74 11.77
CA ASP A 3 3.67 24.37 11.03
C ASP A 3 5.04 23.67 11.19
N ARG A 4 5.16 22.68 12.10
CA ARG A 4 6.43 21.95 12.29
C ARG A 4 6.67 20.81 11.30
N ILE A 5 5.65 20.30 10.61
CA ILE A 5 5.82 19.23 9.62
C ILE A 5 6.36 19.80 8.29
N ASN A 6 6.16 21.09 8.04
CA ASN A 6 6.50 21.75 6.77
C ASN A 6 8.01 22.05 6.59
N ARG A 7 8.87 21.77 7.57
CA ARG A 7 10.32 22.06 7.48
C ARG A 7 11.20 20.91 7.03
N SER A 8 10.65 19.71 6.86
CA SER A 8 11.44 18.60 6.34
C SER A 8 11.43 18.62 4.81
N MET A 9 12.24 19.51 4.23
CA MET A 9 12.61 19.46 2.81
C MET A 9 13.08 18.05 2.41
N ALA A 10 13.66 17.31 3.35
CA ALA A 10 14.07 15.92 3.16
C ALA A 10 12.88 14.94 3.02
N LEU A 11 11.86 15.03 3.86
CA LEU A 11 10.64 14.20 3.75
C LEU A 11 9.86 14.53 2.49
N SER A 12 9.68 15.82 2.19
CA SER A 12 8.98 16.23 0.98
C SER A 12 9.70 15.72 -0.28
N ARG A 13 11.03 15.84 -0.35
CA ARG A 13 11.84 15.25 -1.44
C ARG A 13 11.83 13.72 -1.46
N LEU A 14 11.70 13.06 -0.31
CA LEU A 14 11.58 11.60 -0.23
C LEU A 14 10.23 11.15 -0.79
N PHE A 15 9.15 11.80 -0.37
CA PHE A 15 7.82 11.57 -0.93
C PHE A 15 7.80 11.85 -2.42
N GLU A 16 8.33 12.98 -2.87
CA GLU A 16 8.41 13.38 -4.27
C GLU A 16 9.23 12.39 -5.13
N ARG A 17 10.32 11.83 -4.59
CA ARG A 17 11.08 10.76 -5.25
C ARG A 17 10.34 9.43 -5.27
N LEU A 18 9.60 9.11 -4.21
CA LEU A 18 8.76 7.91 -4.14
C LEU A 18 7.61 8.01 -5.13
N THR A 19 6.89 9.14 -5.17
CA THR A 19 5.84 9.39 -6.18
C THR A 19 6.41 9.46 -7.58
N ALA A 20 7.57 10.08 -7.82
CA ALA A 20 8.17 10.11 -9.15
C ALA A 20 8.60 8.72 -9.63
N ARG A 21 9.12 7.85 -8.75
CA ARG A 21 9.43 6.45 -9.10
C ARG A 21 8.17 5.61 -9.32
N LEU A 22 7.15 5.80 -8.47
CA LEU A 22 5.85 5.13 -8.60
C LEU A 22 5.11 5.56 -9.89
N ALA A 23 5.23 6.82 -10.28
CA ALA A 23 4.65 7.36 -11.52
C ALA A 23 5.38 6.87 -12.78
N LYS A 24 6.69 6.56 -12.69
CA LYS A 24 7.49 6.10 -13.83
C LYS A 24 7.21 4.65 -14.24
N GLN A 25 6.65 3.85 -13.32
CA GLN A 25 6.25 2.47 -13.56
C GLN A 25 4.75 2.32 -13.36
N ARG A 26 3.97 2.86 -14.32
CA ARG A 26 2.52 2.62 -14.42
C ARG A 26 2.28 1.11 -14.33
N GLY A 27 1.53 0.64 -13.33
CA GLY A 27 1.33 -0.79 -13.07
C GLY A 27 1.96 -1.33 -11.80
N LEU A 28 3.04 -0.73 -11.30
CA LEU A 28 3.75 -1.29 -10.14
C LEU A 28 2.97 -1.16 -8.84
N LEU A 29 2.41 0.02 -8.59
CA LEU A 29 1.67 0.26 -7.35
C LEU A 29 0.47 -0.71 -7.22
N PRO A 30 -0.39 -0.90 -8.25
CA PRO A 30 -1.44 -1.89 -8.12
C PRO A 30 -0.92 -3.34 -8.06
N MET A 31 0.17 -3.67 -8.76
CA MET A 31 0.80 -4.99 -8.67
C MET A 31 1.31 -5.29 -7.25
N ILE A 32 1.94 -4.33 -6.58
CA ILE A 32 2.37 -4.47 -5.18
C ILE A 32 1.16 -4.71 -4.27
N GLY A 33 0.07 -3.96 -4.46
CA GLY A 33 -1.16 -4.15 -3.70
C GLY A 33 -1.73 -5.56 -3.87
N VAL A 34 -1.80 -6.06 -5.10
CA VAL A 34 -2.26 -7.43 -5.41
C VAL A 34 -1.39 -8.49 -4.74
N ILE A 35 -0.05 -8.33 -4.78
CA ILE A 35 0.88 -9.26 -4.11
C ILE A 35 0.64 -9.24 -2.59
N LEU A 36 0.44 -8.06 -1.99
CA LEU A 36 0.16 -7.95 -0.56
C LEU A 36 -1.15 -8.66 -0.18
N VAL A 37 -2.19 -8.52 -0.99
CA VAL A 37 -3.47 -9.23 -0.81
C VAL A 37 -3.26 -10.74 -0.94
N ALA A 38 -2.48 -11.22 -1.91
CA ALA A 38 -2.16 -12.64 -2.03
C ALA A 38 -1.40 -13.19 -0.80
N VAL A 39 -0.43 -12.43 -0.27
CA VAL A 39 0.26 -12.80 0.98
C VAL A 39 -0.71 -12.84 2.16
N SER A 40 -1.61 -11.85 2.27
CA SER A 40 -2.63 -11.85 3.33
C SER A 40 -3.52 -13.10 3.25
N PHE A 41 -3.88 -13.55 2.06
CA PHE A 41 -4.67 -14.78 1.89
C PHE A 41 -3.96 -16.00 2.47
N VAL A 42 -2.64 -16.13 2.26
CA VAL A 42 -1.83 -17.20 2.87
C VAL A 42 -1.83 -17.10 4.40
N ILE A 43 -1.65 -15.89 4.95
CA ILE A 43 -1.70 -15.67 6.41
C ILE A 43 -3.06 -16.11 6.98
N GLN A 44 -4.16 -15.76 6.31
CA GLN A 44 -5.50 -16.18 6.75
C GLN A 44 -5.67 -17.70 6.70
N LEU A 45 -5.14 -18.35 5.67
CA LEU A 45 -5.22 -19.80 5.55
C LEU A 45 -4.50 -20.50 6.72
N VAL A 46 -3.33 -19.98 7.11
CA VAL A 46 -2.60 -20.45 8.30
C VAL A 46 -3.42 -20.18 9.56
N ASN A 47 -4.01 -19.00 9.68
CA ASN A 47 -4.81 -18.60 10.84
C ASN A 47 -6.07 -19.46 11.03
N VAL A 48 -6.70 -19.94 9.95
CA VAL A 48 -7.83 -20.88 10.02
C VAL A 48 -7.43 -22.19 10.71
N SER A 49 -6.21 -22.67 10.48
CA SER A 49 -5.70 -23.88 11.12
C SER A 49 -5.17 -23.66 12.54
N ASN A 50 -4.67 -22.45 12.82
CA ASN A 50 -4.04 -22.07 14.09
C ASN A 50 -4.50 -20.66 14.47
N PRO A 51 -5.71 -20.51 15.06
CA PRO A 51 -6.28 -19.21 15.37
C PRO A 51 -5.39 -18.49 16.38
N SER A 52 -4.92 -17.30 16.02
CA SER A 52 -4.18 -16.44 16.93
C SER A 52 -4.46 -14.96 16.67
N GLN A 53 -4.57 -14.21 17.76
CA GLN A 53 -4.85 -12.77 17.70
C GLN A 53 -3.75 -12.00 16.94
N VAL A 54 -2.50 -12.49 16.98
CA VAL A 54 -1.38 -11.89 16.26
C VAL A 54 -1.53 -12.09 14.74
N LEU A 55 -1.92 -13.29 14.30
CA LEU A 55 -2.16 -13.58 12.89
C LEU A 55 -3.39 -12.81 12.37
N ASP A 56 -4.45 -12.66 13.17
CA ASP A 56 -5.60 -11.84 12.84
C ASP A 56 -5.22 -10.37 12.58
N LEU A 57 -4.38 -9.80 13.45
CA LEU A 57 -3.92 -8.41 13.29
C LEU A 57 -3.02 -8.26 12.06
N LEU A 58 -2.07 -9.18 11.87
CA LEU A 58 -1.18 -9.18 10.69
C LEU A 58 -1.99 -9.31 9.41
N TRP A 59 -2.91 -10.27 9.35
CA TRP A 59 -3.82 -10.43 8.23
C TRP A 59 -4.59 -9.13 7.96
N THR A 60 -5.24 -8.58 8.99
CA THR A 60 -6.07 -7.37 8.85
C THR A 60 -5.26 -6.21 8.27
N ILE A 61 -4.09 -5.92 8.85
CA ILE A 61 -3.25 -4.80 8.41
C ILE A 61 -2.75 -5.03 6.99
N THR A 62 -2.19 -6.21 6.71
CA THR A 62 -1.63 -6.54 5.39
C THR A 62 -2.70 -6.55 4.31
N HIS A 63 -3.89 -7.08 4.59
CA HIS A 63 -4.99 -7.14 3.62
C HIS A 63 -5.52 -5.74 3.27
N HIS A 64 -5.80 -4.91 4.27
CA HIS A 64 -6.36 -3.57 4.05
C HIS A 64 -5.33 -2.63 3.43
N LEU A 65 -4.05 -2.71 3.83
CA LEU A 65 -2.99 -1.97 3.15
C LEU A 65 -2.82 -2.42 1.70
N GLY A 66 -2.87 -3.73 1.44
CA GLY A 66 -2.80 -4.29 0.10
C GLY A 66 -3.90 -3.76 -0.81
N LEU A 67 -5.14 -3.77 -0.31
CA LEU A 67 -6.31 -3.21 -1.01
C LEU A 67 -6.16 -1.72 -1.29
N LEU A 68 -5.77 -0.92 -0.29
CA LEU A 68 -5.60 0.53 -0.47
C LEU A 68 -4.52 0.83 -1.51
N ILE A 69 -3.37 0.14 -1.43
CA ILE A 69 -2.28 0.30 -2.40
C ILE A 69 -2.74 -0.12 -3.80
N ALA A 70 -3.51 -1.22 -3.91
CA ALA A 70 -4.06 -1.70 -5.16
C ALA A 70 -4.98 -0.66 -5.81
N LEU A 71 -5.93 -0.13 -5.04
CA LEU A 71 -6.91 0.84 -5.52
C LEU A 71 -6.27 2.18 -5.87
N ILE A 72 -5.38 2.70 -5.02
CA ILE A 72 -4.62 3.93 -5.31
C ILE A 72 -3.80 3.72 -6.58
N GLY A 73 -3.16 2.56 -6.71
CA GLY A 73 -2.39 2.20 -7.88
C GLY A 73 -3.20 2.17 -9.16
N LEU A 74 -4.42 1.63 -9.11
CA LEU A 74 -5.34 1.57 -10.23
C LEU A 74 -5.82 2.97 -10.64
N LEU A 75 -6.19 3.80 -9.65
CA LEU A 75 -6.56 5.21 -9.87
C LEU A 75 -5.44 6.04 -10.52
N LEU A 76 -4.17 5.68 -10.30
CA LEU A 76 -3.03 6.37 -10.90
C LEU A 76 -2.70 5.91 -12.33
N ILE A 77 -3.16 4.72 -12.75
CA ILE A 77 -2.95 4.20 -14.12
C ILE A 77 -3.97 4.79 -15.08
N GLU A 78 -5.20 4.96 -14.63
CA GLU A 78 -6.30 5.45 -15.45
C GLU A 78 -6.47 6.95 -15.20
N PRO A 79 -5.93 7.83 -16.08
CA PRO A 79 -6.28 9.24 -15.98
C PRO A 79 -7.81 9.34 -16.18
N LEU A 80 -8.50 9.95 -15.22
CA LEU A 80 -9.95 10.18 -15.17
C LEU A 80 -10.49 11.06 -16.32
N GLY A 81 -9.87 11.07 -17.49
CA GLY A 81 -10.32 11.84 -18.64
C GLY A 81 -9.73 11.31 -19.94
N ARG A 82 -10.57 10.66 -20.72
CA ARG A 82 -10.74 11.02 -22.13
C ARG A 82 -12.04 11.80 -22.25
#